data_AF-A0A955JZH3-F1
#
_entry.id   AF-A0A955JZH3-F1
#
_cell.length_a   1.000
_cell.length_b   1.000
_cell.length_c   1.000
_cell.angle_alpha   90.00
_cell.angle_beta   90.00
_cell.angle_gamma   90.00
#
_symmetry.space_group_name_H-M   'P 1'
#
loop_
_entity.id
_entity.type
_entity.pdbx_description
1 polymer ?
#
loop_
_entity_poly.entity_id
_entity_poly.type
_entity_poly.pdbx_seq_one_letter_code
_entity_poly.pdbx_strand_id
1 'polypeptide(L)'
;MKIMKTVAIDYFKLLFNDKLVFRLCVVVAVIGLAAAISAIVRLHATDLQIATRYTAFGETQYYRNHWYYLTSVVIFIIMIAISHIVLVAKLLQQEMRNIAILLCYGTLFILLISVIMIHSIFSVAYLS
;
A
#
# COMPACT_ATOMS: atom_id res chain seq x y z
N MET A 1 28.58 -6.63 -8.44
CA MET A 1 27.96 -5.82 -7.36
C MET A 1 28.38 -4.33 -7.34
N LYS A 2 29.60 -3.95 -7.79
CA LYS A 2 30.08 -2.55 -7.77
C LYS A 2 29.27 -1.60 -8.69
N ILE A 3 28.85 -2.08 -9.85
CA ILE A 3 28.08 -1.32 -10.86
C ILE A 3 26.62 -1.05 -10.41
N MET A 4 25.96 -2.00 -9.71
CA MET A 4 24.60 -1.78 -9.21
C MET A 4 24.54 -0.73 -8.09
N LYS A 5 25.59 -0.66 -7.25
CA LYS A 5 25.67 0.31 -6.17
C LYS A 5 25.79 1.74 -6.69
N THR A 6 26.53 1.98 -7.76
CA THR A 6 26.68 3.31 -8.35
C THR A 6 25.36 3.81 -8.93
N VAL A 7 24.65 2.96 -9.68
CA VAL A 7 23.35 3.31 -10.27
C VAL A 7 22.31 3.68 -9.19
N ALA A 8 22.26 2.94 -8.08
CA ALA A 8 21.36 3.26 -6.96
C ALA A 8 21.66 4.60 -6.29
N ILE A 9 22.95 4.92 -6.11
CA ILE A 9 23.40 6.20 -5.54
C ILE A 9 23.06 7.36 -6.46
N ASP A 10 23.16 7.15 -7.78
CA ASP A 10 22.84 8.16 -8.77
C ASP A 10 21.34 8.49 -8.78
N TYR A 11 20.46 7.48 -8.68
CA TYR A 11 19.02 7.71 -8.50
C TYR A 11 18.70 8.54 -7.27
N PHE A 12 19.39 8.27 -6.17
CA PHE A 12 19.15 8.96 -4.91
C PHE A 12 19.58 10.43 -5.00
N LYS A 13 20.73 10.72 -5.63
CA LYS A 13 21.19 12.09 -5.91
C LYS A 13 20.21 12.85 -6.81
N LEU A 14 19.71 12.18 -7.83
CA LEU A 14 18.80 12.77 -8.82
C LEU A 14 17.45 13.15 -8.16
N LEU A 15 16.92 12.27 -7.30
CA LEU A 15 15.77 12.56 -6.44
C LEU A 15 16.02 13.76 -5.51
N PHE A 16 17.17 13.80 -4.82
CA PHE A 16 17.51 14.89 -3.91
C PHE A 16 17.63 16.26 -4.60
N ASN A 17 18.01 16.28 -5.88
CA ASN A 17 18.18 17.51 -6.64
C ASN A 17 16.82 18.16 -6.98
N ASP A 18 15.77 17.35 -7.22
CA ASP A 18 14.40 17.86 -7.41
C ASP A 18 13.63 17.90 -6.08
N LYS A 19 13.66 19.07 -5.43
CA LYS A 19 12.99 19.33 -4.14
C LYS A 19 11.49 19.08 -4.15
N LEU A 20 10.81 19.21 -5.30
CA LEU A 20 9.37 18.97 -5.37
C LEU A 20 9.09 17.46 -5.39
N VAL A 21 9.74 16.75 -6.32
CA VAL A 21 9.52 15.31 -6.50
C VAL A 21 10.00 14.55 -5.26
N PHE A 22 11.12 14.97 -4.66
CA PHE A 22 11.58 14.42 -3.39
C PHE A 22 10.52 14.55 -2.28
N ARG A 23 9.95 15.75 -2.09
CA ARG A 23 8.88 15.97 -1.10
C ARG A 23 7.68 15.08 -1.37
N LEU A 24 7.26 14.94 -2.63
CA LEU A 24 6.15 14.06 -3.00
C LEU A 24 6.46 12.59 -2.69
N CYS A 25 7.67 12.10 -2.98
CA CYS A 25 8.08 10.74 -2.62
C CYS A 25 8.09 10.51 -1.10
N VAL A 26 8.56 11.49 -0.32
CA VAL A 26 8.51 11.42 1.15
C VAL A 26 7.05 11.35 1.63
N VAL A 27 6.16 12.17 1.08
CA VAL A 27 4.73 12.15 1.41
C VAL A 27 4.10 10.80 1.06
N VAL A 28 4.40 10.24 -0.12
CA VAL A 28 3.94 8.88 -0.51
C VAL A 28 4.43 7.83 0.48
N ALA A 29 5.71 7.88 0.88
CA ALA A 29 6.28 6.94 1.82
C ALA A 29 5.62 7.04 3.22
N VAL A 30 5.45 8.26 3.72
CA VAL A 30 4.83 8.51 5.03
C VAL A 30 3.35 8.09 5.04
N ILE A 31 2.58 8.46 4.02
CA ILE A 31 1.17 8.10 3.92
C ILE A 31 1.01 6.59 3.72
N GLY A 32 1.82 5.97 2.87
CA GLY A 32 1.81 4.52 2.66
C GLY A 32 2.13 3.76 3.94
N LEU A 33 3.15 4.21 4.70
CA LEU A 33 3.51 3.62 5.98
C LEU A 33 2.39 3.80 7.02
N ALA A 34 1.83 5.00 7.14
CA ALA A 34 0.72 5.28 8.05
C ALA A 34 -0.52 4.44 7.73
N ALA A 35 -0.86 4.30 6.44
CA ALA A 35 -1.95 3.44 5.99
C ALA A 35 -1.70 1.96 6.33
N ALA A 36 -0.50 1.45 6.07
CA ALA A 36 -0.11 0.09 6.42
C ALA A 36 -0.19 -0.16 7.94
N ILE A 37 0.36 0.75 8.76
CA ILE A 37 0.28 0.65 10.22
C ILE A 37 -1.18 0.67 10.67
N SER A 38 -2.01 1.56 10.13
CA SER A 38 -3.43 1.64 10.49
C SER A 38 -4.19 0.35 10.19
N ALA A 39 -3.86 -0.33 9.09
CA ALA A 39 -4.46 -1.61 8.73
C ALA A 39 -3.98 -2.74 9.65
N ILE A 40 -2.69 -2.77 10.01
CA ILE A 40 -2.12 -3.77 10.93
C ILE A 40 -2.71 -3.62 12.34
N VAL A 41 -2.83 -2.39 12.86
CA VAL A 41 -3.35 -2.15 14.22
C VAL A 41 -4.82 -2.59 14.33
N ARG A 42 -5.60 -2.42 13.26
CA ARG A 42 -7.00 -2.85 13.21
C ARG A 42 -7.15 -4.37 12.99
N LEU A 43 -6.08 -5.06 12.59
CA LEU A 43 -6.00 -6.52 12.43
C LEU A 43 -5.99 -7.18 13.83
N HIS A 44 -7.10 -7.15 14.57
CA HIS A 44 -7.17 -7.70 15.93
C HIS A 44 -7.60 -9.17 15.92
N ALA A 45 -6.67 -10.11 16.21
CA ALA A 45 -6.80 -11.57 16.04
C ALA A 45 -8.04 -12.26 16.67
N THR A 46 -8.88 -11.53 17.40
CA THR A 46 -9.99 -12.04 18.20
C THR A 46 -11.34 -12.06 17.47
N ASP A 47 -11.46 -11.46 16.27
CA ASP A 47 -12.68 -11.55 15.45
C ASP A 47 -12.77 -12.88 14.69
N LEU A 48 -12.67 -14.00 15.43
CA LEU A 48 -13.20 -15.29 14.97
C LEU A 48 -14.74 -15.21 15.04
N GLN A 49 -15.34 -14.29 14.29
CA GLN A 49 -16.77 -14.29 14.06
C GLN A 49 -17.08 -15.44 13.11
N ILE A 50 -17.23 -16.63 13.67
CA ILE A 50 -17.74 -17.77 12.92
C ILE A 50 -19.23 -17.51 12.71
N ALA A 51 -19.59 -16.89 11.58
CA ALA A 51 -20.96 -16.97 11.10
C ALA A 51 -21.25 -18.42 10.69
N THR A 52 -21.65 -19.26 11.65
CA THR A 52 -22.05 -20.64 11.39
C THR A 52 -23.43 -20.62 10.74
N ARG A 53 -23.50 -20.80 9.41
CA ARG A 53 -24.77 -21.11 8.75
C ARG A 53 -24.95 -22.62 8.73
N TYR A 54 -25.87 -23.12 9.55
CA TYR A 54 -26.32 -24.52 9.46
C TYR A 54 -27.16 -24.67 8.19
N THR A 55 -26.64 -25.37 7.19
CA THR A 55 -27.43 -25.81 6.02
C THR A 55 -27.94 -27.22 6.28
N ALA A 56 -29.04 -27.63 5.65
CA ALA A 56 -29.65 -28.94 5.84
C ALA A 56 -28.73 -30.13 5.47
N PHE A 57 -27.56 -29.87 4.86
CA PHE A 57 -26.61 -30.88 4.40
C PHE A 57 -25.20 -30.77 5.04
N GLY A 58 -25.07 -30.13 6.20
CA GLY A 58 -23.98 -30.45 7.15
C GLY A 58 -22.56 -29.97 6.85
N GLU A 59 -22.31 -29.22 5.78
CA GLU A 59 -20.98 -28.60 5.57
C GLU A 59 -20.94 -27.22 6.24
N THR A 60 -20.36 -27.14 7.45
CA THR A 60 -20.06 -25.87 8.11
C THR A 60 -19.00 -25.10 7.30
N GLN A 61 -19.43 -24.12 6.50
CA GLN A 61 -18.52 -23.20 5.80
C GLN A 61 -17.99 -22.16 6.80
N TYR A 62 -16.80 -22.38 7.34
CA TYR A 62 -16.12 -21.40 8.19
C TYR A 62 -15.58 -20.24 7.33
N TYR A 63 -16.07 -19.01 7.57
CA TYR A 63 -15.49 -17.78 6.99
C TYR A 63 -14.12 -17.49 7.63
N ARG A 64 -13.07 -18.26 7.26
CA ARG A 64 -11.68 -18.08 7.77
C ARG A 64 -10.85 -17.06 6.99
N ASN A 65 -11.37 -16.49 5.91
CA ASN A 65 -10.55 -15.78 4.91
C ASN A 65 -10.34 -14.27 5.16
N HIS A 66 -10.92 -13.69 6.22
CA HIS A 66 -10.84 -12.24 6.44
C HIS A 66 -9.40 -11.76 6.70
N TRP A 67 -8.62 -12.54 7.44
CA TRP A 67 -7.22 -12.24 7.81
C TRP A 67 -6.26 -12.20 6.62
N TYR A 68 -6.42 -13.14 5.67
CA TYR A 68 -5.63 -13.19 4.43
C TYR A 68 -5.91 -11.98 3.54
N TYR A 69 -7.17 -11.53 3.47
CA TYR A 69 -7.54 -10.38 2.67
C TYR A 69 -6.92 -9.09 3.22
N LEU A 70 -7.02 -8.81 4.53
CA LEU A 70 -6.41 -7.62 5.11
C LEU A 70 -4.87 -7.65 5.02
N THR A 71 -4.24 -8.80 5.24
CA THR A 71 -2.78 -8.94 5.10
C THR A 71 -2.34 -8.65 3.66
N SER A 72 -3.12 -9.09 2.67
CA SER A 72 -2.85 -8.79 1.26
C SER A 72 -2.96 -7.29 0.95
N VAL A 73 -3.88 -6.57 1.59
CA VAL A 73 -4.03 -5.11 1.45
C VAL A 73 -2.84 -4.37 2.04
N VAL A 74 -2.32 -4.80 3.20
CA VAL A 74 -1.10 -4.23 3.79
C VAL A 74 0.10 -4.41 2.87
N ILE A 75 0.30 -5.62 2.36
CA ILE A 75 1.38 -5.93 1.42
C ILE A 75 1.24 -5.09 0.15
N PHE A 76 0.03 -4.97 -0.37
CA PHE A 76 -0.27 -4.16 -1.54
C PHE A 76 0.12 -2.68 -1.35
N ILE A 77 -0.25 -2.07 -0.22
CA ILE A 77 0.10 -0.67 0.09
C ILE A 77 1.62 -0.47 0.11
N ILE A 78 2.36 -1.35 0.78
CA ILE A 78 3.82 -1.27 0.88
C ILE A 78 4.46 -1.46 -0.51
N MET A 79 4.01 -2.47 -1.26
CA MET A 79 4.51 -2.76 -2.60
C MET A 79 4.25 -1.60 -3.56
N ILE A 80 3.06 -1.00 -3.52
CA ILE A 80 2.75 0.18 -4.34
C ILE A 80 3.65 1.35 -3.98
N ALA A 81 3.81 1.68 -2.70
CA ALA A 81 4.63 2.82 -2.29
C ALA A 81 6.09 2.66 -2.75
N ILE A 82 6.69 1.49 -2.52
CA ILE A 82 8.08 1.21 -2.91
C ILE A 82 8.23 1.19 -4.43
N SER A 83 7.39 0.43 -5.14
CA SER A 83 7.50 0.28 -6.59
C SER A 83 7.32 1.61 -7.32
N HIS A 84 6.36 2.43 -6.91
CA HIS A 84 6.13 3.73 -7.53
C HIS A 84 7.26 4.73 -7.24
N ILE A 85 7.86 4.72 -6.05
CA ILE A 85 9.05 5.55 -5.77
C ILE A 85 10.22 5.15 -6.69
N VAL A 86 10.44 3.84 -6.89
CA VAL A 86 11.47 3.35 -7.82
C VAL A 86 11.15 3.77 -9.26
N LEU A 87 9.89 3.67 -9.70
CA LEU A 87 9.47 4.12 -11.02
C LEU A 87 9.63 5.63 -11.20
N VAL A 88 9.31 6.43 -10.18
CA VAL A 88 9.54 7.88 -10.17
C VAL A 88 11.02 8.20 -10.37
N ALA A 89 11.92 7.53 -9.63
CA ALA A 89 13.36 7.72 -9.79
C ALA A 89 13.83 7.39 -11.22
N LYS A 90 13.28 6.33 -11.81
CA LYS A 90 13.56 5.94 -13.20
C LYS A 90 13.03 6.96 -14.21
N LEU A 91 11.82 7.49 -14.01
CA LEU A 91 11.25 8.53 -14.87
C LEU A 91 12.05 9.83 -14.81
N LEU A 92 12.57 10.20 -13.64
CA LEU A 92 13.45 11.35 -13.52
C LEU A 92 14.77 11.16 -14.28
N GLN A 93 15.34 9.95 -14.30
CA GLN A 93 16.52 9.63 -15.11
C GLN A 93 16.25 9.79 -16.62
N GLN A 94 15.00 9.61 -17.05
CA GLN A 94 14.58 9.80 -18.44
C GLN A 94 14.15 11.25 -18.75
N GLU A 95 14.41 12.20 -17.85
CA GLU A 95 13.97 13.61 -17.96
C GLU A 95 12.43 13.76 -18.04
N MET A 96 11.66 12.72 -17.67
CA MET A 96 10.20 12.68 -17.74
C MET A 96 9.56 13.23 -16.45
N ARG A 97 10.00 14.41 -16.02
CA ARG A 97 9.63 15.00 -14.72
C ARG A 97 8.11 15.17 -14.52
N ASN A 98 7.40 15.64 -15.54
CA ASN A 98 5.95 15.85 -15.43
C ASN A 98 5.18 14.53 -15.22
N ILE A 99 5.65 13.45 -15.85
CA ILE A 99 5.05 12.12 -15.70
C ILE A 99 5.41 11.53 -14.33
N ALA A 100 6.63 11.79 -13.82
CA ALA A 100 7.01 11.43 -12.46
C ALA A 100 6.12 12.11 -11.40
N ILE A 101 5.82 13.41 -11.58
CA ILE A 101 4.91 14.16 -10.70
C ILE A 101 3.48 13.60 -10.79
N LEU A 102 2.99 13.34 -12.01
CA LEU A 102 1.68 12.74 -12.22
C LEU A 102 1.57 11.38 -11.54
N LEU A 103 2.63 10.56 -11.64
CA LEU A 103 2.70 9.25 -10.99
C LEU A 103 2.61 9.39 -9.46
N CYS A 104 3.33 10.34 -8.85
CA CYS A 104 3.21 10.60 -7.42
C CYS A 104 1.77 10.96 -7.00
N TYR A 105 1.11 11.87 -7.71
CA TYR A 105 -0.28 12.23 -7.40
C TYR A 105 -1.25 11.06 -7.61
N GLY A 106 -1.04 10.27 -8.68
CA GLY A 106 -1.78 9.03 -8.91
C GLY A 106 -1.60 8.02 -7.78
N THR A 107 -0.37 7.84 -7.29
CA THR A 107 -0.10 6.97 -6.14
C THR A 107 -0.79 7.48 -4.87
N LEU A 108 -0.76 8.79 -4.61
CA LEU A 108 -1.49 9.37 -3.47
C LEU A 108 -3.00 9.12 -3.56
N PHE A 109 -3.57 9.24 -4.75
CA PHE A 109 -4.98 8.94 -4.99
C PHE A 109 -5.30 7.45 -4.75
N ILE A 110 -4.44 6.53 -5.21
CA ILE A 110 -4.60 5.09 -4.96
C ILE A 110 -4.49 4.78 -3.46
N LEU A 111 -3.55 5.39 -2.75
CA LEU A 111 -3.41 5.24 -1.30
C LEU A 111 -4.65 5.75 -0.56
N LEU A 112 -5.22 6.89 -0.97
CA LEU A 112 -6.47 7.41 -0.41
C LEU A 112 -7.62 6.40 -0.58
N ILE A 113 -7.80 5.84 -1.78
CA ILE A 113 -8.81 4.81 -2.04
C ILE A 113 -8.57 3.58 -1.16
N SER A 114 -7.32 3.17 -1.01
CA SER A 114 -6.95 2.01 -0.19
C SER A 114 -7.35 2.19 1.27
N VAL A 115 -7.14 3.38 1.84
CA VAL A 115 -7.57 3.71 3.21
C VAL A 115 -9.10 3.68 3.36
N ILE A 116 -9.82 4.22 2.38
CA ILE A 116 -11.30 4.18 2.37
C ILE A 116 -11.78 2.73 2.32
N MET A 117 -11.19 1.89 1.47
CA MET A 117 -11.52 0.47 1.39
C MET A 117 -11.25 -0.26 2.71
N ILE A 118 -10.08 -0.05 3.31
CA ILE A 118 -9.74 -0.62 4.63
C ILE A 118 -10.84 -0.27 5.65
N HIS A 119 -11.23 1.00 5.73
CA HIS A 119 -12.26 1.43 6.65
C HIS A 119 -13.63 0.78 6.38
N SER A 120 -14.03 0.67 5.10
CA SER A 120 -15.27 0.01 4.70
C SER A 120 -15.29 -1.48 5.08
N ILE A 121 -14.19 -2.19 4.84
CA ILE A 121 -14.05 -3.61 5.18
C ILE A 121 -14.25 -3.83 6.68
N PHE A 122 -13.56 -3.04 7.51
CA PHE A 122 -13.72 -3.12 8.96
C PHE A 122 -15.12 -2.71 9.43
N SER A 123 -15.72 -1.68 8.83
CA SER A 123 -17.08 -1.26 9.19
C SER A 123 -18.09 -2.40 9.02
N VAL A 124 -18.04 -3.11 7.87
CA VAL A 124 -18.90 -4.27 7.63
C VAL A 124 -18.61 -5.41 8.60
N ALA A 125 -17.33 -5.67 8.92
CA ALA A 125 -16.95 -6.74 9.83
C ALA A 125 -17.42 -6.51 11.28
N TYR A 126 -17.53 -5.25 11.74
CA TYR A 126 -18.00 -4.91 13.10
C TYR A 126 -19.51 -4.66 13.20
N LEU A 127 -20.23 -4.60 12.08
CA LEU A 127 -21.69 -4.43 12.02
C LEU A 127 -22.46 -5.76 11.91
N SER A 128 -21.76 -6.91 11.91
CA SER A 128 -22.32 -8.25 12.06
C SER A 128 -22.00 -8.84 13.43
#